data_AF-A0A094GG11-F1
#
_entry.id   AF-A0A094GG11-F1
#
_cell.length_a   1.000
_cell.length_b   1.000
_cell.length_c   1.000
_cell.angle_alpha   90.00
_cell.angle_beta   90.00
_cell.angle_gamma   90.00
#
_symmetry.space_group_name_H-M   'P 1'
#
loop_
_entity.id
_entity.type
_entity.pdbx_description
1 polymer ?
#
loop_
_entity_poly.entity_id
_entity_poly.type
_entity_poly.pdbx_seq_one_letter_code
_entity_poly.pdbx_strand_id
1 'polypeptide(L)'
;MALAIKAQTPPSWTLKQGTTAADIIWSNVSIGWWQQIIQTAIVYSLAAALTLGFALPVAITGSLSQIGYLTYVVPWLRQLESLPSWALATIQGVLPLAILSFITAMVPSVLRLLANMQGLHSRRGVENYVQIYYFSFLFVQVFLTVSLSAGITTTIGQLPDTVEAIPTLLAQNLPKASNYFFSYIIIHAFTTFAFTLMQVTGLIS
;
A
#
# COMPACT_ATOMS: atom_id res chain seq x y z
N MET A 1 22.49 -25.68 14.55
CA MET A 1 22.58 -25.55 16.02
C MET A 1 21.23 -25.21 16.67
N ALA A 2 20.48 -24.19 16.24
CA ALA A 2 19.17 -23.81 16.83
C ALA A 2 18.09 -24.92 16.78
N LEU A 3 18.08 -25.75 15.73
CA LEU A 3 17.13 -26.87 15.61
C LEU A 3 17.38 -28.00 16.62
N ALA A 4 18.63 -28.22 17.05
CA ALA A 4 18.99 -29.26 18.01
C ALA A 4 18.54 -28.90 19.44
N ILE A 5 18.49 -27.61 19.77
CA ILE A 5 18.08 -27.11 21.09
C ILE A 5 16.54 -27.19 21.25
N LYS A 6 15.79 -27.01 20.16
CA LYS A 6 14.32 -27.07 20.16
C LYS A 6 13.76 -28.46 20.53
N ALA A 7 14.56 -29.52 20.36
CA ALA A 7 14.18 -30.90 20.69
C ALA A 7 14.27 -31.23 22.20
N GLN A 8 14.97 -30.41 22.99
CA GLN A 8 15.19 -30.63 24.43
C GLN A 8 14.36 -29.71 25.33
N THR A 9 13.63 -28.75 24.75
CA THR A 9 12.88 -27.75 25.53
C THR A 9 11.42 -28.17 25.77
N PRO A 10 10.84 -27.85 26.95
CA PRO A 10 9.43 -28.10 27.25
C PRO A 10 8.51 -27.39 26.25
N PRO A 11 7.32 -27.94 25.92
CA PRO A 11 6.42 -27.38 24.90
C PRO A 11 5.83 -26.00 25.25
N SER A 12 5.94 -25.57 26.51
CA SER A 12 5.53 -24.23 26.95
C SER A 12 6.55 -23.13 26.64
N TRP A 13 7.78 -23.48 26.24
CA TRP A 13 8.86 -22.53 25.99
C TRP A 13 8.97 -22.23 24.50
N THR A 14 8.84 -20.95 24.14
CA THR A 14 9.04 -20.51 22.76
C THR A 14 10.41 -19.85 22.63
N LEU A 15 11.33 -20.55 21.98
CA LEU A 15 12.64 -19.98 21.65
C LEU A 15 12.50 -19.05 20.44
N LYS A 16 12.70 -17.74 20.65
CA LYS A 16 12.84 -16.76 19.57
C LYS A 16 14.34 -16.52 19.33
N GLN A 17 14.74 -16.37 18.07
CA GLN A 17 16.12 -16.01 17.76
C GLN A 17 16.46 -14.65 18.37
N GLY A 18 17.56 -14.57 19.12
CA GLY A 18 18.01 -13.31 19.71
C GLY A 18 18.38 -12.30 18.63
N THR A 19 17.83 -11.09 18.72
CA THR A 19 18.29 -9.94 17.92
C THR A 19 19.36 -9.15 18.71
N THR A 20 20.04 -8.22 18.04
CA THR A 20 21.01 -7.32 18.67
C THR A 20 20.33 -6.51 19.79
N ALA A 21 20.99 -6.32 20.94
CA ALA A 21 20.40 -5.63 22.09
C ALA A 21 19.84 -4.22 21.78
N ALA A 22 20.42 -3.51 20.81
CA ALA A 22 19.96 -2.20 20.35
C ALA A 22 18.66 -2.24 19.51
N ASP A 23 18.32 -3.39 18.93
CA ASP A 23 17.11 -3.60 18.12
C ASP A 23 15.90 -4.05 18.95
N ILE A 24 16.12 -4.41 20.22
CA ILE A 24 15.08 -4.91 21.12
C ILE A 24 14.23 -3.73 21.62
N ILE A 25 12.91 -3.87 21.49
CA ILE A 25 11.94 -2.96 22.09
C ILE A 25 11.58 -3.52 23.47
N TRP A 26 12.32 -3.09 24.49
CA TRP A 26 12.19 -3.61 25.86
C TRP A 26 10.79 -3.46 26.46
N SER A 27 10.05 -2.41 26.10
CA SER A 27 8.65 -2.21 26.53
C SER A 27 7.70 -3.33 26.07
N ASN A 28 8.05 -4.03 24.99
CA ASN A 28 7.19 -5.04 24.38
C ASN A 28 7.57 -6.46 24.84
N VAL A 29 8.67 -6.63 25.58
CA VAL A 29 9.16 -7.95 26.03
C VAL A 29 8.24 -8.56 27.10
N SER A 30 7.58 -7.73 27.91
CA SER A 30 6.66 -8.18 28.96
C SER A 30 5.26 -8.54 28.46
N ILE A 31 4.97 -8.37 27.17
CA ILE A 31 3.65 -8.63 26.59
C ILE A 31 3.44 -10.14 26.51
N GLY A 32 2.35 -10.62 27.11
CA GLY A 32 1.95 -12.03 27.02
C GLY A 32 1.57 -12.43 25.60
N TRP A 33 1.83 -13.68 25.23
CA TRP A 33 1.57 -14.20 23.88
C TRP A 33 0.10 -14.05 23.43
N TRP A 34 -0.86 -14.22 24.36
CA TRP A 34 -2.28 -14.01 24.10
C TRP A 34 -2.61 -12.56 23.74
N GLN A 35 -2.06 -11.61 24.50
CA GLN A 35 -2.26 -10.19 24.27
C GLN A 35 -1.66 -9.77 22.93
N GLN A 36 -0.49 -10.33 22.59
CA GLN A 36 0.14 -10.12 21.29
C GLN A 36 -0.75 -10.61 20.13
N ILE A 37 -1.38 -11.77 20.24
CA ILE A 37 -2.30 -12.29 19.21
C ILE A 37 -3.49 -11.34 19.02
N ILE A 38 -4.10 -10.89 20.11
CA ILE A 38 -5.26 -9.98 20.06
C ILE A 38 -4.89 -8.64 19.43
N GLN A 39 -3.78 -8.03 19.87
CA GLN A 39 -3.27 -6.79 19.30
C GLN A 39 -2.93 -6.94 17.81
N THR A 40 -2.32 -8.07 17.44
CA THR A 40 -2.02 -8.39 16.05
C THR A 40 -3.31 -8.49 15.23
N ALA A 41 -4.33 -9.22 15.70
CA ALA A 41 -5.61 -9.35 15.01
C ALA A 41 -6.31 -8.00 14.81
N ILE A 42 -6.31 -7.13 15.83
CA ILE A 42 -6.85 -5.76 15.74
C ILE A 42 -6.09 -4.93 14.71
N VAL A 43 -4.76 -5.02 14.69
CA VAL A 43 -3.97 -4.25 13.73
C VAL A 43 -4.18 -4.76 12.30
N TYR A 44 -4.29 -6.08 12.10
CA TYR A 44 -4.62 -6.65 10.80
C TYR A 44 -5.98 -6.17 10.30
N SER A 45 -7.01 -6.15 11.16
CA SER A 45 -8.34 -5.65 10.76
C SER A 45 -8.34 -4.16 10.47
N LEU A 46 -7.63 -3.36 11.26
CA LEU A 46 -7.45 -1.92 10.99
C LEU A 46 -6.68 -1.66 9.70
N ALA A 47 -5.61 -2.41 9.43
CA ALA A 47 -4.85 -2.29 8.19
C ALA A 47 -5.68 -2.69 6.96
N ALA A 48 -6.51 -3.73 7.08
CA ALA A 48 -7.45 -4.12 6.03
C ALA A 48 -8.53 -3.05 5.80
N ALA A 49 -9.14 -2.54 6.87
CA ALA A 49 -10.14 -1.46 6.79
C ALA A 49 -9.55 -0.19 6.19
N LEU A 50 -8.33 0.19 6.59
CA LEU A 50 -7.57 1.30 5.99
C LEU A 50 -7.38 1.07 4.50
N THR A 51 -6.93 -0.13 4.12
CA THR A 51 -6.70 -0.48 2.71
C THR A 51 -7.98 -0.38 1.89
N LEU A 52 -9.10 -0.91 2.37
CA LEU A 52 -10.37 -0.84 1.65
C LEU A 52 -10.95 0.59 1.62
N GLY A 53 -10.89 1.31 2.74
CA GLY A 53 -11.39 2.69 2.85
C GLY A 53 -10.67 3.66 1.93
N PHE A 54 -9.38 3.46 1.67
CA PHE A 54 -8.59 4.29 0.76
C PHE A 54 -8.90 4.08 -0.73
N ALA A 55 -9.68 3.06 -1.10
CA ALA A 55 -10.09 2.87 -2.50
C ALA A 55 -10.97 4.03 -3.00
N LEU A 56 -11.80 4.59 -2.12
CA LEU A 56 -12.76 5.64 -2.46
C LEU A 56 -12.05 6.99 -2.73
N PRO A 57 -11.14 7.49 -1.87
CA PRO A 57 -10.32 8.67 -2.18
C PRO A 57 -9.45 8.50 -3.43
N VAL A 58 -8.87 7.32 -3.66
CA VAL A 58 -8.05 7.05 -4.85
C VAL A 58 -8.91 7.07 -6.11
N ALA A 59 -10.11 6.49 -6.08
CA ALA A 59 -11.05 6.54 -7.19
C ALA A 59 -11.51 7.98 -7.49
N ILE A 60 -11.80 8.79 -6.46
CA ILE A 60 -12.11 10.22 -6.61
C ILE A 60 -10.93 10.97 -7.23
N THR A 61 -9.71 10.70 -6.77
CA THR A 61 -8.50 11.34 -7.33
C THR A 61 -8.30 10.94 -8.79
N GLY A 62 -8.58 9.68 -9.14
CA GLY A 62 -8.55 9.18 -10.51
C GLY A 62 -9.59 9.86 -11.40
N SER A 63 -10.83 10.03 -10.92
CA SER A 63 -11.86 10.74 -11.68
C SER A 63 -11.52 12.23 -11.85
N LEU A 64 -10.84 12.85 -10.87
CA LEU A 64 -10.33 14.23 -10.96
C LEU A 64 -9.34 14.45 -12.11
N SER A 65 -8.63 13.41 -12.57
CA SER A 65 -7.80 13.53 -13.78
C SER A 65 -8.63 13.68 -15.07
N GLN A 66 -9.93 13.40 -15.00
CA GLN A 66 -10.90 13.54 -16.10
C GLN A 66 -11.89 14.70 -15.86
N ILE A 67 -11.37 15.92 -15.65
CA ILE A 67 -12.17 17.14 -15.44
C ILE A 67 -13.27 17.35 -16.50
N GLY A 68 -13.03 16.99 -17.77
CA GLY A 68 -14.03 17.13 -18.84
C GLY A 68 -15.31 16.30 -18.62
N TYR A 69 -15.24 15.22 -17.83
CA TYR A 69 -16.42 14.44 -17.42
C TYR A 69 -17.00 14.96 -16.09
N LEU A 70 -16.15 15.44 -15.18
CA LEU A 70 -16.56 15.98 -13.87
C LEU A 70 -17.30 17.31 -13.96
N THR A 71 -17.01 18.19 -14.93
CA THR A 71 -17.80 19.42 -15.14
C THR A 71 -19.24 19.13 -15.56
N TYR A 72 -19.51 17.93 -16.07
CA TYR A 72 -20.85 17.46 -16.41
C TYR A 72 -21.61 16.91 -15.18
N VAL A 73 -20.90 16.31 -14.22
CA VAL A 73 -21.49 15.64 -13.04
C VAL A 73 -21.58 16.56 -11.82
N VAL A 74 -20.64 17.49 -11.66
CA VAL A 74 -20.58 18.41 -10.51
C VAL A 74 -20.68 19.86 -10.99
N PRO A 75 -21.90 20.46 -10.99
CA PRO A 75 -22.14 21.77 -11.60
C PRO A 75 -21.41 22.94 -10.93
N TRP A 76 -20.93 22.80 -9.68
CA TRP A 76 -20.00 23.75 -9.05
C TRP A 76 -18.72 23.88 -9.89
N LEU A 77 -18.16 22.78 -10.41
CA LEU A 77 -16.88 22.79 -11.11
C LEU A 77 -16.93 23.50 -12.48
N ARG A 78 -18.11 23.85 -13.01
CA ARG A 78 -18.25 24.67 -14.23
C ARG A 78 -17.54 26.02 -14.15
N GLN A 79 -17.34 26.57 -12.96
CA GLN A 79 -16.56 27.80 -12.81
C GLN A 79 -15.09 27.61 -13.21
N LEU A 80 -14.55 26.39 -13.17
CA LEU A 80 -13.19 26.09 -13.67
C LEU A 80 -13.09 26.10 -15.21
N GLU A 81 -14.18 25.90 -15.95
CA GLU A 81 -14.19 26.01 -17.43
C GLU A 81 -13.96 27.46 -17.92
N SER A 82 -14.12 28.46 -17.04
CA SER A 82 -13.80 29.86 -17.36
C SER A 82 -12.29 30.15 -17.38
N LEU A 83 -11.46 29.20 -16.92
CA LEU A 83 -10.01 29.34 -16.89
C LEU A 83 -9.38 28.99 -18.24
N PRO A 84 -8.25 29.62 -18.58
CA PRO A 84 -7.53 29.32 -19.82
C PRO A 84 -7.07 27.86 -19.85
N SER A 85 -7.04 27.27 -21.06
CA SER A 85 -6.78 25.84 -21.29
C SER A 85 -5.49 25.31 -20.63
N TRP A 86 -4.45 26.13 -20.53
CA TRP A 86 -3.19 25.78 -19.86
C TRP A 86 -3.36 25.62 -18.34
N ALA A 87 -4.20 26.43 -17.69
CA ALA A 87 -4.43 26.38 -16.25
C ALA A 87 -5.29 25.16 -15.89
N LEU A 88 -6.29 24.88 -16.72
CA LEU A 88 -7.16 23.71 -16.58
C LEU A 88 -6.36 22.42 -16.74
N ALA A 89 -5.50 22.32 -17.76
CA ALA A 89 -4.60 21.18 -17.96
C ALA A 89 -3.60 21.00 -16.80
N THR A 90 -3.11 22.10 -16.23
CA THR A 90 -2.20 22.05 -15.08
C THR A 90 -2.90 21.50 -13.83
N ILE A 91 -4.10 21.98 -13.52
CA ILE A 91 -4.90 21.46 -12.40
C ILE A 91 -5.23 19.98 -12.63
N GLN A 92 -5.60 19.61 -13.85
CA GLN A 92 -5.98 18.26 -14.24
C GLN A 92 -4.82 17.24 -14.16
N GLY A 93 -3.59 17.67 -14.44
CA GLY A 93 -2.41 16.82 -14.36
C GLY A 93 -1.74 16.84 -12.98
N VAL A 94 -1.66 18.00 -12.32
CA VAL A 94 -0.87 18.18 -11.10
C VAL A 94 -1.68 17.91 -9.84
N LEU A 95 -2.96 18.31 -9.80
CA LEU A 95 -3.78 18.18 -8.58
C LEU A 95 -4.03 16.71 -8.20
N PRO A 96 -4.40 15.80 -9.13
CA PRO A 96 -4.53 14.38 -8.79
C PRO A 96 -3.20 13.78 -8.32
N LEU A 97 -2.10 14.16 -8.96
CA LEU A 97 -0.77 13.71 -8.58
C LEU A 97 -0.40 14.19 -7.17
N ALA A 98 -0.67 15.46 -6.85
CA ALA A 98 -0.38 16.03 -5.54
C ALA A 98 -1.20 15.37 -4.41
N ILE A 99 -2.49 15.12 -4.65
CA ILE A 99 -3.36 14.42 -3.70
C ILE A 99 -2.88 12.97 -3.51
N LEU A 100 -2.55 12.28 -4.60
CA LEU A 100 -2.04 10.92 -4.57
C LEU A 100 -0.69 10.84 -3.83
N SER A 101 0.23 11.76 -4.10
CA SER A 101 1.51 11.89 -3.40
C SER A 101 1.33 12.15 -1.90
N PHE A 102 0.37 13.01 -1.52
CA PHE A 102 0.07 13.24 -0.12
C PHE A 102 -0.47 11.99 0.58
N ILE A 103 -1.43 11.30 -0.05
CA ILE A 103 -2.00 10.04 0.47
C ILE A 103 -0.91 8.99 0.65
N THR A 104 -0.11 8.75 -0.40
CA THR A 104 0.94 7.74 -0.40
C THR A 104 2.09 8.06 0.56
N ALA A 105 2.40 9.34 0.81
CA ALA A 105 3.36 9.74 1.83
C ALA A 105 2.84 9.51 3.25
N MET A 106 1.53 9.66 3.48
CA MET A 106 0.92 9.49 4.80
C MET A 106 0.76 8.02 5.20
N VAL A 107 0.48 7.13 4.24
CA VAL A 107 0.18 5.71 4.49
C VAL A 107 1.29 4.97 5.27
N PRO A 108 2.58 5.03 4.90
CA PRO A 108 3.66 4.36 5.64
C PRO A 108 3.75 4.79 7.10
N SER A 109 3.52 6.08 7.37
CA SER A 109 3.52 6.64 8.74
C SER A 109 2.39 6.06 9.59
N VAL A 110 1.19 5.96 9.03
CA VAL A 110 0.03 5.34 9.71
C VAL A 110 0.23 3.84 9.92
N LEU A 111 0.73 3.13 8.90
CA LEU A 111 1.05 1.70 9.00
C LEU A 111 2.13 1.42 10.04
N ARG A 112 3.12 2.31 10.18
CA ARG A 112 4.15 2.21 11.21
C ARG A 112 3.57 2.44 12.61
N LEU A 113 2.63 3.36 12.79
CA LEU A 113 1.92 3.51 14.07
C LEU A 113 1.15 2.23 14.41
N LEU A 114 0.40 1.69 13.45
CA LEU A 114 -0.34 0.43 13.62
C LEU A 114 0.59 -0.74 13.95
N ALA A 115 1.72 -0.89 13.24
CA ALA A 115 2.69 -1.96 13.49
C ALA A 115 3.35 -1.85 14.87
N ASN A 116 3.57 -0.64 15.39
CA ASN A 116 4.06 -0.46 16.76
C ASN A 116 3.03 -0.90 17.82
N MET A 117 1.73 -0.80 17.55
CA MET A 117 0.68 -1.26 18.46
C MET A 117 0.60 -2.79 18.59
N GLN A 118 1.26 -3.55 17.72
CA GLN A 118 1.27 -5.02 17.77
C GLN A 118 2.14 -5.61 18.88
N GLY A 119 2.97 -4.80 19.54
CA GLY A 119 3.83 -5.29 20.61
C GLY A 119 4.99 -6.16 20.11
N LEU A 120 5.53 -5.88 18.93
CA LEU A 120 6.69 -6.61 18.38
C LEU A 120 7.96 -6.34 19.20
N HIS A 121 8.76 -7.38 19.44
CA HIS A 121 9.95 -7.27 20.31
C HIS A 121 11.20 -6.70 19.60
N SER A 122 11.18 -6.54 18.27
CA SER A 122 12.30 -6.07 17.46
C SER A 122 11.85 -4.93 16.54
N ARG A 123 12.66 -3.87 16.42
CA ARG A 123 12.38 -2.75 15.50
C ARG A 123 12.45 -3.19 14.04
N ARG A 124 13.40 -4.08 13.70
CA ARG A 124 13.44 -4.74 12.38
C ARG A 124 12.18 -5.55 12.11
N GLY A 125 11.65 -6.21 13.14
CA GLY A 125 10.36 -6.89 13.07
C GLY A 125 9.23 -5.92 12.68
N VAL A 126 9.12 -4.79 13.39
CA VAL A 126 8.12 -3.74 13.08
C VAL A 126 8.23 -3.29 11.63
N GLU A 127 9.44 -2.94 11.17
CA GLU A 127 9.63 -2.44 9.81
C GLU A 127 9.28 -3.50 8.74
N ASN A 128 9.60 -4.78 8.98
CA ASN A 128 9.20 -5.87 8.10
C ASN A 128 7.67 -5.98 7.96
N TYR A 129 6.93 -5.87 9.07
CA TYR A 129 5.46 -5.87 9.02
C TYR A 129 4.91 -4.63 8.32
N VAL A 130 5.50 -3.45 8.54
CA VAL A 130 5.13 -2.22 7.80
C VAL A 130 5.29 -2.43 6.30
N GLN A 131 6.40 -3.04 5.87
CA GLN A 131 6.64 -3.35 4.46
C GLN A 131 5.60 -4.33 3.90
N ILE A 132 5.24 -5.37 4.65
CA ILE A 132 4.19 -6.32 4.25
C ILE A 132 2.84 -5.61 4.10
N TYR A 133 2.44 -4.80 5.08
CA TYR A 133 1.18 -4.06 4.99
C TYR A 133 1.17 -3.05 3.85
N TYR A 134 2.27 -2.36 3.65
CA TYR A 134 2.40 -1.40 2.56
C TYR A 134 2.36 -2.09 1.19
N PHE A 135 2.99 -3.26 1.06
CA PHE A 135 2.88 -4.10 -0.12
C PHE A 135 1.44 -4.54 -0.37
N SER A 136 0.75 -5.07 0.65
CA SER A 136 -0.66 -5.47 0.51
C SER A 136 -1.55 -4.29 0.13
N PHE A 137 -1.30 -3.10 0.71
CA PHE A 137 -2.00 -1.86 0.35
C PHE A 137 -1.80 -1.52 -1.13
N LEU A 138 -0.54 -1.44 -1.58
CA LEU A 138 -0.23 -1.14 -2.98
C LEU A 138 -0.80 -2.20 -3.94
N PHE A 139 -0.78 -3.47 -3.56
CA PHE A 139 -1.35 -4.54 -4.37
C PHE A 139 -2.86 -4.38 -4.54
N VAL A 140 -3.61 -4.12 -3.46
CA VAL A 140 -5.05 -3.91 -3.56
C VAL A 140 -5.38 -2.61 -4.32
N GLN A 141 -4.61 -1.55 -4.07
CA GLN A 141 -4.89 -0.23 -4.63
C GLN A 141 -4.42 -0.05 -6.08
N VAL A 142 -3.18 -0.40 -6.39
CA VAL A 142 -2.62 -0.16 -7.72
C VAL A 142 -2.95 -1.32 -8.66
N PHE A 143 -2.93 -2.56 -8.16
CA PHE A 143 -3.16 -3.72 -9.03
C PHE A 143 -4.64 -4.11 -9.08
N LEU A 144 -5.27 -4.38 -7.93
CA LEU A 144 -6.62 -4.93 -7.91
C LEU A 144 -7.67 -3.89 -8.33
N THR A 145 -7.58 -2.66 -7.84
CA THR A 145 -8.51 -1.58 -8.25
C THR A 145 -8.38 -1.23 -9.73
N VAL A 146 -7.18 -1.10 -10.28
CA VAL A 146 -6.99 -0.80 -11.71
C VAL A 146 -7.46 -1.97 -12.58
N SER A 147 -7.13 -3.21 -12.21
CA SER A 147 -7.59 -4.40 -12.93
C SER A 147 -9.10 -4.54 -12.90
N LEU A 148 -9.74 -4.31 -11.75
CA LEU A 148 -11.19 -4.38 -11.59
C LEU A 148 -11.89 -3.23 -12.33
N SER A 149 -11.34 -2.00 -12.27
CA SER A 149 -11.87 -0.84 -13.00
C SER A 149 -11.81 -1.06 -14.52
N ALA A 150 -10.72 -1.64 -15.03
CA ALA A 150 -10.60 -1.99 -16.45
C ALA A 150 -11.61 -3.09 -16.84
N GLY A 151 -11.77 -4.13 -16.00
CA GLY A 151 -12.73 -5.20 -16.21
C GLY A 151 -14.18 -4.70 -16.25
N ILE A 152 -14.58 -3.86 -15.28
CA ILE A 152 -15.93 -3.28 -15.20
C ILE A 152 -16.23 -2.43 -16.46
N THR A 153 -15.28 -1.61 -16.90
CA THR A 153 -15.47 -0.74 -18.08
C THR A 153 -15.66 -1.55 -19.37
N THR A 154 -14.99 -2.71 -19.50
CA THR A 154 -15.16 -3.60 -20.66
C THR A 154 -16.47 -4.40 -20.64
N THR A 155 -17.07 -4.61 -19.47
CA THR A 155 -18.28 -5.43 -19.30
C THR A 155 -19.57 -4.62 -19.29
N ILE A 156 -19.53 -3.30 -19.06
CA ILE A 156 -20.71 -2.42 -19.06
C ILE A 156 -21.46 -2.40 -20.41
N GLY A 157 -20.82 -2.78 -21.53
CA GLY A 157 -21.50 -2.92 -22.81
C GLY A 157 -22.39 -4.18 -22.93
N GLN A 158 -22.21 -5.19 -22.07
CA GLN A 158 -22.89 -6.48 -22.16
C GLN A 158 -23.18 -7.08 -20.78
N LEU A 159 -24.35 -6.72 -20.25
CA LEU A 159 -25.23 -7.56 -19.42
C LEU A 159 -24.83 -7.84 -17.94
N PRO A 160 -25.85 -8.15 -17.10
CA PRO A 160 -25.80 -8.10 -15.64
C PRO A 160 -25.16 -9.36 -15.03
N ASP A 161 -24.77 -9.23 -13.75
CA ASP A 161 -24.50 -10.32 -12.79
C ASP A 161 -23.32 -11.26 -13.05
N THR A 162 -22.06 -10.82 -12.88
CA THR A 162 -20.97 -11.83 -12.87
C THR A 162 -19.85 -11.55 -11.86
N VAL A 163 -20.15 -11.84 -10.59
CA VAL A 163 -19.14 -12.13 -9.56
C VAL A 163 -18.26 -13.34 -9.98
N GLU A 164 -18.78 -14.24 -10.82
CA GLU A 164 -18.05 -15.39 -11.40
C GLU A 164 -16.96 -15.01 -12.42
N ALA A 165 -16.98 -13.82 -13.00
CA ALA A 165 -15.99 -13.38 -13.99
C ALA A 165 -14.74 -12.78 -13.32
N ILE A 166 -14.78 -12.55 -12.01
CA ILE A 166 -13.69 -11.97 -11.25
C ILE A 166 -12.41 -12.84 -11.35
N PRO A 167 -12.44 -14.17 -11.11
CA PRO A 167 -11.23 -14.99 -11.19
C PRO A 167 -10.63 -15.04 -12.61
N THR A 168 -11.46 -15.10 -13.64
CA THR A 168 -11.02 -15.15 -15.05
C THR A 168 -10.47 -13.80 -15.52
N LEU A 169 -11.08 -12.68 -15.12
CA LEU A 169 -10.53 -11.34 -15.34
C LEU A 169 -9.21 -11.12 -14.59
N LEU A 170 -9.08 -11.61 -13.35
CA LEU A 170 -7.80 -11.60 -12.63
C LEU A 170 -6.74 -12.44 -13.36
N ALA A 171 -7.09 -13.62 -13.85
CA ALA A 171 -6.17 -14.49 -14.57
C ALA A 171 -5.68 -13.89 -15.89
N GLN A 172 -6.53 -13.15 -16.61
CA GLN A 172 -6.15 -12.48 -17.87
C GLN A 172 -5.34 -11.19 -17.65
N ASN A 173 -5.58 -10.49 -16.54
CA ASN A 173 -4.87 -9.24 -16.21
C ASN A 173 -3.59 -9.47 -15.41
N LEU A 174 -3.44 -10.61 -14.71
CA LEU A 174 -2.23 -11.02 -14.00
C LEU A 174 -0.96 -10.94 -14.86
N PRO A 175 -0.94 -11.49 -16.10
CA PRO A 175 0.22 -11.39 -16.99
C PRO A 175 0.53 -9.95 -17.42
N LYS A 176 -0.49 -9.13 -17.70
CA LYS A 176 -0.31 -7.73 -18.11
C LYS A 176 0.28 -6.89 -16.98
N ALA A 177 -0.21 -7.12 -15.78
CA ALA A 177 0.29 -6.45 -14.59
C ALA A 177 1.67 -6.98 -14.15
N SER A 178 1.99 -8.26 -14.41
CA SER A 178 3.35 -8.79 -14.25
C SER A 178 4.36 -8.01 -15.09
N ASN A 179 4.03 -7.70 -16.35
CA ASN A 179 4.89 -6.89 -17.22
C ASN A 179 5.09 -5.47 -16.65
N TYR A 180 4.01 -4.83 -16.15
CA TYR A 180 4.09 -3.54 -15.47
C TYR A 180 4.98 -3.59 -14.23
N PHE A 181 4.81 -4.61 -13.37
CA PHE A 181 5.65 -4.79 -12.18
C PHE A 181 7.12 -5.03 -12.55
N PHE A 182 7.39 -5.77 -13.62
CA PHE A 182 8.76 -5.99 -14.09
C PHE A 182 9.42 -4.67 -14.51
N SER A 183 8.71 -3.85 -15.30
CA SER A 183 9.18 -2.51 -15.66
C SER A 183 9.35 -1.60 -14.44
N TYR A 184 8.41 -1.63 -13.50
CA TYR A 184 8.47 -0.84 -12.26
C TYR A 184 9.67 -1.23 -11.40
N ILE A 185 9.91 -2.53 -11.19
CA ILE A 185 11.05 -3.04 -10.41
C ILE A 185 12.37 -2.63 -11.07
N ILE A 186 12.49 -2.76 -12.39
CA ILE A 186 13.69 -2.35 -13.12
C ILE A 186 13.93 -0.85 -12.93
N ILE A 187 12.92 -0.01 -13.18
CA ILE A 187 13.06 1.45 -13.04
C ILE A 187 13.43 1.81 -11.60
N HIS A 188 12.70 1.30 -10.61
CA HIS A 188 12.98 1.60 -9.20
C HIS A 188 14.35 1.11 -8.75
N ALA A 189 14.77 -0.09 -9.19
CA ALA A 189 16.10 -0.61 -8.87
C ALA A 189 17.18 0.29 -9.46
N PHE A 190 17.11 0.61 -10.76
CA PHE A 190 18.06 1.50 -11.42
C PHE A 190 18.09 2.90 -10.78
N THR A 191 16.92 3.49 -10.53
CA THR A 191 16.81 4.80 -9.88
C THR A 191 17.41 4.79 -8.46
N THR A 192 17.11 3.77 -7.67
CA THR A 192 17.66 3.64 -6.31
C THR A 192 19.17 3.43 -6.35
N PHE A 193 19.68 2.59 -7.26
CA PHE A 193 21.11 2.42 -7.45
C PHE A 193 21.79 3.72 -7.88
N ALA A 194 21.22 4.45 -8.83
CA ALA A 194 21.73 5.75 -9.26
C ALA A 194 21.78 6.75 -8.10
N PHE A 195 20.69 6.89 -7.33
CA PHE A 195 20.67 7.80 -6.17
C PHE A 195 21.63 7.39 -5.05
N THR A 196 21.79 6.09 -4.83
CA THR A 196 22.74 5.57 -3.83
C THR A 196 24.19 5.82 -4.26
N LEU A 197 24.52 5.61 -5.54
CA LEU A 197 25.83 5.92 -6.11
C LEU A 197 26.13 7.42 -6.08
N MET A 198 25.13 8.24 -6.35
CA MET A 198 25.24 9.70 -6.26
C MET A 198 25.29 10.21 -4.80
N GLN A 199 25.13 9.34 -3.79
CA GLN A 199 25.06 9.72 -2.37
C GLN A 199 24.15 10.93 -2.13
N VAL A 200 23.00 10.99 -2.79
CA VAL A 200 22.12 12.17 -2.75
C VAL A 200 21.75 12.57 -1.32
N THR A 201 21.60 11.59 -0.42
CA THR A 201 21.34 11.83 1.01
C THR A 201 22.53 12.42 1.76
N GLY A 202 23.77 12.09 1.37
CA GLY A 202 24.99 12.64 1.97
C GLY A 202 25.42 13.99 1.41
N LEU A 203 24.90 14.39 0.25
CA LEU A 203 25.11 15.72 -0.34
C LEU A 203 24.16 16.80 0.18
N ILE A 204 23.03 16.41 0.77
CA ILE A 204 21.98 17.32 1.28
C ILE A 204 22.06 17.45 2.82
N SER A 205 22.80 16.57 3.51
CA SER A 205 23.08 16.61 4.95
C SER A 205 24.37 17.36 5.27
#